data_AF-A0A455WEZ6-F1
#
_entry.id   AF-A0A455WEZ6-F1
#
_cell.length_a   1.000
_cell.length_b   1.000
_cell.length_c   1.000
_cell.angle_alpha   90.00
_cell.angle_beta   90.00
_cell.angle_gamma   90.00
#
_symmetry.space_group_name_H-M   'P 1'
#
loop_
_entity.id
_entity.type
_entity.pdbx_description
1 polymer ?
#
loop_
_entity_poly.entity_id
_entity_poly.type
_entity_poly.pdbx_seq_one_letter_code
_entity_poly.pdbx_strand_id
1 'polypeptide(L)'
;MILAPDNRPANEVEDILQYLENCDSTHFLDFVEYIFQVDASKHLPSKSEFVDSINSFFDIDDLPYYLTDYVQTEEPGMYRGSPVKYIKVSAYPQVILKESQLVHSEAVKPALKLLTDPAFLSANNEFLEALEDYRKRDYGDCLTKCGSAFESVMKIICEKRKWQYDQKDAAASLLKTIISESNLEPFFTDPLLIVGTIRNRLSKSHGAGAAKKQAPQHIAHYTINSTAAAILLLVEETL
;
A
#
# COMPACT_ATOMS: atom_id res chain seq x y z
N MET A 1 -13.27 -0.04 -45.96
CA MET A 1 -13.49 0.80 -44.77
C MET A 1 -12.53 1.96 -44.87
N ILE A 2 -13.04 3.15 -45.19
CA ILE A 2 -12.22 4.34 -45.41
C ILE A 2 -11.90 4.91 -44.03
N LEU A 3 -10.62 4.97 -43.67
CA LEU A 3 -10.15 5.68 -42.47
C LEU A 3 -10.43 7.18 -42.69
N ALA A 4 -11.30 7.76 -41.88
CA ALA A 4 -11.54 9.20 -41.88
C ALA A 4 -10.31 9.96 -41.33
N PRO A 5 -10.00 11.17 -41.83
CA PRO A 5 -8.86 11.92 -41.36
C PRO A 5 -9.11 12.54 -39.97
N ASP A 6 -8.19 12.23 -39.06
CA ASP A 6 -7.59 13.13 -38.06
C ASP A 6 -8.51 14.13 -37.33
N ASN A 7 -9.12 13.70 -36.23
CA ASN A 7 -9.40 14.61 -35.12
C ASN A 7 -8.09 14.79 -34.34
N ARG A 8 -7.12 15.52 -34.92
CA ARG A 8 -5.91 15.90 -34.20
C ARG A 8 -6.29 17.03 -33.22
N PRO A 9 -6.01 16.88 -31.92
CA PRO A 9 -6.31 17.93 -30.95
C PRO A 9 -5.59 19.22 -31.32
N ALA A 10 -6.27 20.36 -31.18
CA ALA A 10 -5.71 21.65 -31.60
C ALA A 10 -4.63 22.16 -30.63
N ASN A 11 -4.59 21.63 -29.41
CA ASN A 11 -3.60 21.94 -28.38
C ASN A 11 -3.49 20.81 -27.34
N GLU A 12 -2.52 20.91 -26.44
CA GLU A 12 -2.24 19.92 -25.38
C GLU A 12 -3.43 19.70 -24.43
N VAL A 13 -4.22 20.73 -24.13
CA VAL A 13 -5.40 20.61 -23.25
C VAL A 13 -6.49 19.79 -23.92
N GLU A 14 -6.74 20.03 -25.21
CA GLU A 14 -7.73 19.26 -25.98
C GLU A 14 -7.29 17.81 -26.17
N ASP A 15 -5.97 17.55 -26.31
CA ASP A 15 -5.42 16.18 -26.36
C ASP A 15 -5.66 15.45 -25.03
N ILE A 16 -5.37 16.10 -23.90
CA ILE A 16 -5.63 15.54 -22.57
C ILE A 16 -7.13 15.29 -22.37
N LEU A 17 -8.00 16.24 -22.71
CA LEU A 17 -9.45 16.05 -22.59
C LEU A 17 -9.93 14.90 -23.46
N GLN A 18 -9.47 14.82 -24.70
CA GLN A 18 -9.79 13.72 -25.61
C GLN A 18 -9.30 12.37 -25.05
N TYR A 19 -8.11 12.31 -24.47
CA TYR A 19 -7.64 11.11 -23.78
C TYR A 19 -8.54 10.76 -22.59
N LEU A 20 -8.83 11.71 -21.71
CA LEU A 20 -9.65 11.49 -20.51
C LEU A 20 -11.08 11.04 -20.85
N GLU A 21 -11.67 11.56 -21.92
CA GLU A 21 -13.00 11.18 -22.40
C GLU A 21 -13.05 9.76 -23.00
N ASN A 22 -11.93 9.25 -23.52
CA ASN A 22 -11.90 7.99 -24.27
C ASN A 22 -11.11 6.86 -23.57
N CYS A 23 -10.32 7.16 -22.55
CA CYS A 23 -9.56 6.16 -21.81
C CYS A 23 -10.49 5.28 -20.96
N ASP A 24 -10.13 4.01 -20.79
CA ASP A 24 -10.82 3.17 -19.82
C ASP A 24 -10.41 3.55 -18.39
N SER A 25 -11.20 3.10 -17.42
CA SER A 25 -10.96 3.42 -16.01
C SER A 25 -9.59 2.96 -15.52
N THR A 26 -9.01 1.88 -16.06
CA THR A 26 -7.70 1.41 -15.62
C THR A 26 -6.62 2.39 -16.06
N HIS A 27 -6.65 2.78 -17.34
CA HIS A 27 -5.74 3.77 -17.90
C HIS A 27 -5.89 5.14 -17.23
N PHE A 28 -7.12 5.56 -16.89
CA PHE A 28 -7.34 6.79 -16.13
C PHE A 28 -6.63 6.75 -14.76
N LEU A 29 -6.76 5.66 -14.00
CA LEU A 29 -6.10 5.54 -12.70
C LEU A 29 -4.58 5.49 -12.81
N ASP A 30 -4.07 4.77 -13.81
CA ASP A 30 -2.62 4.72 -14.09
C ASP A 30 -2.11 6.11 -14.51
N PHE A 31 -2.90 6.88 -15.25
CA PHE A 31 -2.61 8.28 -15.57
C PHE A 31 -2.55 9.15 -14.31
N VAL A 32 -3.52 9.02 -13.38
CA VAL A 32 -3.51 9.74 -12.10
C VAL A 32 -2.23 9.45 -11.32
N GLU A 33 -1.83 8.18 -11.19
CA GLU A 33 -0.58 7.80 -10.51
C GLU A 33 0.67 8.35 -11.22
N TYR A 34 0.67 8.32 -12.56
CA TYR A 34 1.78 8.79 -13.38
C TYR A 34 2.08 10.29 -13.22
N ILE A 35 1.04 11.13 -13.00
CA ILE A 35 1.22 12.58 -12.78
C ILE A 35 2.21 12.86 -11.64
N PHE A 36 2.22 12.04 -10.58
CA PHE A 36 3.08 12.24 -9.41
C PHE A 36 4.53 11.78 -9.64
N GLN A 37 4.78 10.95 -10.66
CA GLN A 37 6.09 10.44 -11.04
C GLN A 37 6.80 11.36 -12.04
N VAL A 38 6.03 12.04 -12.89
CA VAL A 38 6.56 13.05 -13.80
C VAL A 38 6.85 14.33 -13.01
N ASP A 39 7.89 15.07 -13.40
CA ASP A 39 8.25 16.36 -12.81
C ASP A 39 7.25 17.49 -13.21
N ALA A 40 5.96 17.16 -13.27
CA ALA A 40 4.83 18.10 -13.33
C ALA A 40 4.71 18.92 -12.02
N SER A 41 5.48 18.54 -11.00
CA SER A 41 5.57 19.17 -9.69
C SER A 41 5.88 20.67 -9.71
N LYS A 42 6.42 21.20 -10.81
CA LYS A 42 6.69 22.64 -11.01
C LYS A 42 5.42 23.48 -11.22
N HIS A 43 4.32 22.85 -11.61
CA HIS A 43 3.05 23.52 -11.94
C HIS A 43 1.89 23.11 -11.02
N LEU A 44 2.12 22.16 -10.12
CA LEU A 44 1.14 21.72 -9.15
C LEU A 44 1.21 22.61 -7.88
N PRO A 45 0.11 22.74 -7.12
CA PRO A 45 0.14 23.16 -5.72
C PRO A 45 1.13 22.31 -4.91
N SER A 46 1.23 22.53 -3.59
CA SER A 46 2.05 21.62 -2.79
C SER A 46 1.62 20.17 -3.05
N LYS A 47 2.59 19.25 -3.10
CA LYS A 47 2.36 17.85 -3.44
C LYS A 47 1.23 17.19 -2.63
N SER A 48 1.04 17.61 -1.38
CA SER A 48 -0.05 17.18 -0.51
C SER A 48 -1.41 17.74 -0.93
N GLU A 49 -1.51 19.04 -1.22
CA GLU A 49 -2.76 19.68 -1.64
C GLU A 49 -3.31 19.07 -2.94
N PHE A 50 -2.43 18.63 -3.84
CA PHE A 50 -2.88 17.96 -5.05
C PHE A 50 -3.44 16.55 -4.78
N VAL A 51 -2.84 15.78 -3.86
CA VAL A 51 -3.41 14.51 -3.40
C VAL A 51 -4.80 14.74 -2.78
N ASP A 52 -4.94 15.74 -1.92
CA ASP A 52 -6.22 16.10 -1.28
C ASP A 52 -7.28 16.51 -2.31
N SER A 53 -6.88 17.22 -3.37
CA SER A 53 -7.77 17.62 -4.46
C SER A 53 -8.29 16.41 -5.25
N ILE A 54 -7.44 15.42 -5.53
CA ILE A 54 -7.85 14.18 -6.21
C ILE A 54 -8.76 13.34 -5.31
N ASN A 55 -8.46 13.24 -4.01
CA ASN A 55 -9.33 12.52 -3.06
C ASN A 55 -10.69 13.20 -2.93
N SER A 56 -10.72 14.54 -2.86
CA SER A 56 -11.97 15.31 -2.88
C SER A 56 -12.77 15.06 -4.16
N PHE A 57 -12.09 14.93 -5.31
CA PHE A 57 -12.73 14.57 -6.58
C PHE A 57 -13.34 13.16 -6.53
N PHE A 58 -12.65 12.16 -5.98
CA PHE A 58 -13.23 10.82 -5.81
C PHE A 58 -14.46 10.82 -4.90
N ASP A 59 -14.46 11.66 -3.85
CA ASP A 59 -15.58 11.73 -2.91
C ASP A 59 -16.82 12.44 -3.49
N ILE A 60 -16.72 13.23 -4.57
CA ILE A 60 -17.88 13.92 -5.19
C ILE A 60 -18.95 12.91 -5.61
N ASP A 61 -18.52 11.81 -6.24
CA ASP A 61 -19.41 10.77 -6.79
C ASP A 61 -19.38 9.48 -5.96
N ASP A 62 -18.88 9.53 -4.71
CA ASP A 62 -18.69 8.37 -3.82
C ASP A 62 -17.92 7.24 -4.52
N LEU A 63 -16.88 7.60 -5.28
CA LEU A 63 -16.05 6.63 -5.97
C LEU A 63 -15.25 5.82 -4.93
N PRO A 64 -15.10 4.50 -5.11
CA PRO A 64 -14.45 3.63 -4.14
C PRO A 64 -12.92 3.71 -4.26
N TYR A 65 -12.38 4.89 -4.57
CA TYR A 65 -10.95 5.12 -4.74
C TYR A 65 -10.41 6.03 -3.66
N TYR A 66 -9.15 5.81 -3.33
CA TYR A 66 -8.38 6.70 -2.47
C TYR A 66 -6.97 6.78 -3.01
N LEU A 67 -6.42 7.98 -3.08
CA LEU A 67 -5.03 8.23 -3.44
C LEU A 67 -4.22 8.37 -2.16
N THR A 68 -3.21 7.51 -2.00
CA THR A 68 -2.32 7.52 -0.83
C THR A 68 -1.40 8.73 -0.81
N ASP A 69 -0.86 9.03 0.38
CA ASP A 69 0.10 10.13 0.53
C ASP A 69 1.49 9.77 0.00
N TYR A 70 2.31 10.80 -0.24
CA TYR A 70 3.74 10.60 -0.45
C TYR A 70 4.41 9.99 0.78
N VAL A 71 5.31 9.04 0.56
CA VAL A 71 6.25 8.60 1.59
C VAL A 71 7.59 9.26 1.32
N GLN A 72 8.04 10.06 2.28
CA GLN A 72 9.24 10.87 2.19
C GLN A 72 10.20 10.55 3.33
N THR A 73 11.49 10.51 3.01
CA THR A 73 12.56 10.31 3.99
C THR A 73 13.53 11.48 3.93
N GLU A 74 14.07 11.85 5.09
CA GLU A 74 15.11 12.87 5.20
C GLU A 74 16.49 12.19 5.13
N GLU A 75 17.26 12.49 4.08
CA GLU A 75 18.63 12.04 3.95
C GLU A 75 19.60 13.20 4.25
N PRO A 76 20.64 12.99 5.09
CA PRO A 76 21.66 14.00 5.29
C PRO A 76 22.51 14.15 4.02
N GLY A 77 22.91 15.38 3.71
CA GLY A 77 23.87 15.62 2.66
C GLY A 77 24.54 16.99 2.78
N MET A 78 25.24 17.38 1.73
CA MET A 78 26.02 18.61 1.71
C MET A 78 25.55 19.51 0.57
N TYR A 79 25.33 20.79 0.85
CA TYR A 79 25.10 21.83 -0.16
C TYR A 79 26.10 22.96 0.05
N ARG A 80 26.95 23.21 -0.95
CA ARG A 80 28.03 24.21 -0.88
C ARG A 80 28.90 24.07 0.39
N GLY A 81 29.20 22.84 0.79
CA GLY A 81 30.03 22.53 1.97
C GLY A 81 29.32 22.66 3.33
N SER A 82 28.03 22.99 3.35
CA SER A 82 27.23 23.02 4.58
C SER A 82 26.32 21.78 4.68
N PRO A 83 26.14 21.20 5.88
CA PRO A 83 25.19 20.12 6.09
C PRO A 83 23.76 20.59 5.80
N VAL A 84 23.04 19.82 5.00
CA VAL A 84 21.61 20.02 4.71
C VAL A 84 20.88 18.70 4.79
N LYS A 85 19.56 18.76 4.88
CA LYS A 85 18.69 17.59 4.73
C LYS A 85 18.04 17.64 3.35
N TYR A 86 18.14 16.54 2.61
CA TYR A 86 17.42 16.34 1.37
C TYR A 86 16.18 15.51 1.65
N ILE A 87 15.05 15.91 1.07
CA ILE A 87 13.82 15.11 1.10
C ILE A 87 13.85 14.19 -0.11
N LYS A 88 13.80 12.88 0.14
CA LYS A 88 13.72 11.86 -0.90
C LYS A 88 12.35 11.20 -0.87
N VAL A 89 11.69 11.17 -2.02
CA VAL A 89 10.46 10.38 -2.18
C VAL A 89 10.85 8.91 -2.19
N SER A 90 10.34 8.15 -1.23
CA SER A 90 10.59 6.72 -1.07
C SER A 90 9.43 5.87 -1.61
N ALA A 91 8.20 6.40 -1.60
CA ALA A 91 7.07 5.87 -2.35
C ALA A 91 6.18 7.02 -2.86
N TYR A 92 5.65 6.86 -4.07
CA TYR A 92 4.72 7.79 -4.68
C TYR A 92 3.27 7.48 -4.28
N PRO A 93 2.36 8.47 -4.36
CA PRO A 93 0.92 8.24 -4.27
C PRO A 93 0.46 7.12 -5.22
N GLN A 94 -0.35 6.22 -4.71
CA GLN A 94 -0.98 5.12 -5.44
C GLN A 94 -2.48 5.15 -5.23
N VAL A 95 -3.24 4.83 -6.28
CA VAL A 95 -4.69 4.69 -6.16
C VAL A 95 -4.98 3.30 -5.61
N ILE A 96 -5.73 3.25 -4.51
CA ILE A 96 -6.20 2.04 -3.85
C ILE A 96 -7.73 1.98 -3.86
N LEU A 97 -8.28 0.79 -3.67
CA LEU A 97 -9.72 0.64 -3.44
C LEU A 97 -10.07 0.89 -1.97
N LYS A 98 -11.10 1.70 -1.77
CA LYS A 98 -11.72 2.05 -0.49
C LYS A 98 -13.12 1.43 -0.44
N GLU A 99 -13.21 0.13 -0.20
CA GLU A 99 -14.50 -0.58 -0.17
C GLU A 99 -15.36 -0.22 1.06
N SER A 100 -14.73 0.20 2.16
CA SER A 100 -15.41 0.66 3.37
C SER A 100 -14.73 1.93 3.88
N GLN A 101 -15.45 3.05 3.86
CA GLN A 101 -14.97 4.33 4.39
C GLN A 101 -14.51 4.21 5.85
N LEU A 102 -15.30 3.53 6.68
CA LEU A 102 -15.01 3.37 8.11
C LEU A 102 -13.75 2.53 8.35
N VAL A 103 -13.64 1.37 7.69
CA VAL A 103 -12.46 0.52 7.88
C VAL A 103 -11.20 1.18 7.31
N HIS A 104 -11.36 1.91 6.21
CA HIS A 104 -10.26 2.70 5.66
C HIS A 104 -9.80 3.80 6.65
N SER A 105 -10.72 4.57 7.22
CA SER A 105 -10.38 5.65 8.15
C SER A 105 -9.78 5.16 9.46
N GLU A 106 -10.27 4.04 10.01
CA GLU A 106 -9.87 3.54 11.33
C GLU A 106 -8.71 2.54 11.30
N ALA A 107 -8.47 1.86 10.18
CA ALA A 107 -7.44 0.83 10.09
C ALA A 107 -6.44 1.07 8.95
N VAL A 108 -6.90 1.11 7.69
CA VAL A 108 -5.98 1.11 6.53
C VAL A 108 -5.15 2.40 6.46
N LYS A 109 -5.79 3.57 6.58
CA LYS A 109 -5.11 4.87 6.53
C LYS A 109 -4.16 5.07 7.72
N PRO A 110 -4.54 4.77 8.98
CA PRO A 110 -3.60 4.81 10.11
C PRO A 110 -2.42 3.85 9.94
N ALA A 111 -2.65 2.62 9.45
CA ALA A 111 -1.57 1.66 9.21
C ALA A 111 -0.59 2.18 8.14
N LEU A 112 -1.09 2.71 7.02
CA LEU A 112 -0.24 3.32 6.00
C LEU A 112 0.55 4.51 6.56
N LYS A 113 -0.08 5.34 7.41
CA LYS A 113 0.58 6.48 8.05
C LYS A 113 1.72 6.02 8.97
N LEU A 114 1.47 4.98 9.77
CA LEU A 114 2.48 4.39 10.65
C LEU A 114 3.66 3.86 9.85
N LEU A 115 3.39 3.15 8.76
CA LEU A 115 4.39 2.55 7.89
C LEU A 115 5.25 3.57 7.13
N THR A 116 4.96 4.88 7.23
CA THR A 116 5.82 5.93 6.65
C THR A 116 7.12 6.16 7.43
N ASP A 117 7.27 5.64 8.66
CA ASP A 117 8.55 5.65 9.37
C ASP A 117 9.60 4.89 8.51
N PRO A 118 10.79 5.49 8.28
CA PRO A 118 11.84 4.88 7.45
C PRO A 118 12.21 3.44 7.81
N ALA A 119 12.09 3.05 9.09
CA ALA A 119 12.35 1.69 9.54
C ALA A 119 11.35 0.67 8.96
N PHE A 120 10.17 1.11 8.56
CA PHE A 120 9.09 0.28 8.01
C PHE A 120 8.97 0.36 6.49
N LEU A 121 9.93 0.96 5.79
CA LEU A 121 9.86 1.16 4.34
C LEU A 121 9.58 -0.13 3.55
N SER A 122 10.20 -1.26 3.94
CA SER A 122 9.94 -2.56 3.30
C SER A 122 8.48 -3.00 3.48
N ALA A 123 7.96 -2.94 4.71
CA ALA A 123 6.58 -3.29 5.01
C ALA A 123 5.57 -2.33 4.36
N ASN A 124 5.92 -1.05 4.23
CA ASN A 124 5.10 -0.06 3.53
C ASN A 124 4.94 -0.41 2.06
N ASN A 125 6.04 -0.68 1.36
CA ASN A 125 6.03 -1.06 -0.05
C ASN A 125 5.22 -2.34 -0.25
N GLU A 126 5.44 -3.36 0.57
CA GLU A 126 4.69 -4.62 0.50
C GLU A 126 3.18 -4.40 0.71
N PHE A 127 2.79 -3.55 1.67
CA PHE A 127 1.37 -3.30 1.94
C PHE A 127 0.71 -2.45 0.84
N LEU A 128 1.41 -1.44 0.31
CA LEU A 128 0.96 -0.64 -0.83
C LEU A 128 0.76 -1.52 -2.08
N GLU A 129 1.73 -2.37 -2.40
CA GLU A 129 1.62 -3.31 -3.51
C GLU A 129 0.47 -4.33 -3.29
N ALA A 130 0.15 -4.71 -2.05
CA ALA A 130 -0.99 -5.56 -1.76
C ALA A 130 -2.34 -4.88 -2.07
N LEU A 131 -2.44 -3.57 -1.80
CA LEU A 131 -3.62 -2.75 -2.11
C LEU A 131 -3.76 -2.54 -3.63
N GLU A 132 -2.64 -2.36 -4.33
CA GLU A 132 -2.59 -2.28 -5.78
C GLU A 132 -3.05 -3.59 -6.44
N ASP A 133 -2.53 -4.73 -5.98
CA ASP A 133 -2.95 -6.06 -6.47
C ASP A 133 -4.46 -6.27 -6.26
N TYR A 134 -4.98 -5.84 -5.10
CA TYR A 134 -6.40 -5.90 -4.83
C TYR A 134 -7.23 -5.05 -5.80
N ARG A 135 -6.80 -3.81 -6.08
CA ARG A 135 -7.40 -2.93 -7.08
C ARG A 135 -7.41 -3.60 -8.47
N LYS A 136 -6.33 -4.28 -8.82
CA LYS A 136 -6.15 -5.01 -10.09
C LYS A 136 -6.83 -6.38 -10.12
N ARG A 137 -7.53 -6.76 -9.04
CA ARG A 137 -8.20 -8.06 -8.85
C ARG A 137 -7.25 -9.26 -8.84
N ASP A 138 -5.97 -9.03 -8.59
CA ASP A 138 -4.99 -10.08 -8.32
C ASP A 138 -5.00 -10.45 -6.84
N TYR A 139 -6.11 -11.07 -6.43
CA TYR A 139 -6.31 -11.43 -5.02
C TYR A 139 -5.26 -12.42 -4.50
N GLY A 140 -4.66 -13.24 -5.36
CA GLY A 140 -3.64 -14.20 -4.92
C GLY A 140 -2.33 -13.53 -4.53
N ASP A 141 -1.90 -12.52 -5.28
CA ASP A 141 -0.69 -11.75 -4.96
C ASP A 141 -0.95 -10.73 -3.86
N CYS A 142 -2.15 -10.15 -3.79
CA CYS A 142 -2.62 -9.36 -2.65
C CYS A 142 -2.45 -10.10 -1.31
N LEU A 143 -2.91 -11.36 -1.22
CA LEU A 143 -2.73 -12.18 -0.02
C LEU A 143 -1.26 -12.45 0.32
N THR A 144 -0.44 -12.64 -0.71
CA THR A 144 1.01 -12.86 -0.55
C THR A 144 1.65 -11.64 0.10
N LYS A 145 1.39 -10.46 -0.46
CA LYS A 145 2.01 -9.21 -0.04
C LYS A 145 1.48 -8.68 1.29
N CYS A 146 0.21 -8.93 1.62
CA CYS A 146 -0.31 -8.71 2.97
C CYS A 146 0.49 -9.52 4.02
N GLY A 147 0.76 -10.80 3.75
CA GLY A 147 1.56 -11.62 4.65
C GLY A 147 3.02 -11.22 4.70
N SER A 148 3.61 -10.75 3.59
CA SER A 148 4.96 -10.19 3.59
C SER A 148 5.05 -8.93 4.46
N ALA A 149 4.14 -7.96 4.28
CA ALA A 149 4.09 -6.75 5.09
C ALA A 149 3.96 -7.06 6.58
N PHE A 150 3.09 -8.01 6.93
CA PHE A 150 2.91 -8.48 8.30
C PHE A 150 4.19 -9.09 8.89
N GLU A 151 4.86 -9.97 8.15
CA GLU A 151 6.15 -10.55 8.56
C GLU A 151 7.24 -9.49 8.71
N SER A 152 7.34 -8.56 7.77
CA SER A 152 8.31 -7.46 7.79
C SER A 152 8.13 -6.58 9.03
N VAL A 153 6.90 -6.18 9.37
CA VAL A 153 6.62 -5.41 10.60
C VAL A 153 7.11 -6.14 11.84
N MET A 154 6.80 -7.44 11.96
CA MET A 154 7.23 -8.23 13.11
C MET A 154 8.76 -8.34 13.22
N LYS A 155 9.45 -8.53 12.10
CA LYS A 155 10.93 -8.55 12.08
C LYS A 155 11.51 -7.22 12.53
N ILE A 156 10.98 -6.10 12.03
CA ILE A 156 11.41 -4.75 12.41
C ILE A 156 11.17 -4.50 13.91
N ILE A 157 10.04 -4.94 14.46
CA ILE A 157 9.75 -4.87 15.90
C ILE A 157 10.82 -5.64 16.69
N CYS A 158 11.08 -6.89 16.33
CA CYS A 158 12.11 -7.71 16.99
C CYS A 158 13.49 -7.06 16.91
N GLU A 159 13.87 -6.48 15.77
CA GLU A 159 15.13 -5.74 15.61
C GLU A 159 15.20 -4.50 16.52
N LYS A 160 14.16 -3.65 16.51
CA LYS A 160 14.10 -2.43 17.34
C LYS A 160 14.15 -2.76 18.83
N ARG A 161 13.49 -3.83 19.26
CA ARG A 161 13.47 -4.32 20.65
C ARG A 161 14.65 -5.21 21.04
N LYS A 162 15.48 -5.61 20.06
CA LYS A 162 16.59 -6.57 20.23
C LYS A 162 16.13 -7.94 20.73
N TRP A 163 14.93 -8.35 20.37
CA TRP A 163 14.42 -9.71 20.62
C TRP A 163 15.04 -10.70 19.64
N GLN A 164 15.35 -11.90 20.13
CA GLN A 164 16.01 -12.92 19.33
C GLN A 164 15.02 -13.58 18.36
N TYR A 165 15.37 -13.61 17.08
CA TYR A 165 14.62 -14.28 16.03
C TYR A 165 15.55 -14.67 14.86
N ASP A 166 15.13 -15.62 14.01
CA ASP A 166 15.84 -15.98 12.79
C ASP A 166 15.26 -15.20 11.59
N GLN A 167 16.10 -14.73 10.67
CA GLN A 167 15.65 -14.06 9.45
C GLN A 167 14.72 -14.93 8.57
N LYS A 168 14.76 -16.25 8.73
CA LYS A 168 13.90 -17.24 8.07
C LYS A 168 12.63 -17.57 8.86
N ASP A 169 12.47 -17.02 10.07
CA ASP A 169 11.26 -17.24 10.85
C ASP A 169 10.04 -16.73 10.09
N ALA A 170 9.03 -17.60 10.02
CA ALA A 170 7.72 -17.28 9.47
C ALA A 170 6.84 -16.61 10.54
N ALA A 171 5.69 -16.07 10.11
CA ALA A 171 4.76 -15.35 10.96
C ALA A 171 4.46 -16.01 12.33
N ALA A 172 4.29 -17.33 12.38
CA ALA A 172 3.99 -18.05 13.63
C ALA A 172 5.14 -17.98 14.66
N SER A 173 6.39 -18.16 14.21
CA SER A 173 7.57 -18.08 15.08
C SER A 173 7.78 -16.63 15.56
N LEU A 174 7.66 -15.67 14.65
CA LEU A 174 7.79 -14.24 14.97
C LEU A 174 6.74 -13.78 15.99
N LEU A 175 5.45 -14.14 15.77
CA LEU A 175 4.39 -13.84 16.73
C LEU A 175 4.66 -14.47 18.09
N LYS A 176 5.10 -15.73 18.12
CA LYS A 176 5.43 -16.38 19.39
C LYS A 176 6.48 -15.60 20.17
N THR A 177 7.54 -15.15 19.50
CA THR A 177 8.58 -14.30 20.12
C THR A 177 7.98 -13.00 20.64
N ILE A 178 7.24 -12.27 19.81
CA ILE A 178 6.63 -10.98 20.19
C ILE A 178 5.69 -11.13 21.38
N ILE A 179 4.79 -12.13 21.35
CA ILE A 179 3.86 -12.39 22.45
C ILE A 179 4.60 -12.76 23.73
N SER A 180 5.70 -13.52 23.66
CA SER A 180 6.47 -13.90 24.86
C SER A 180 7.26 -12.75 25.47
N GLU A 181 7.63 -11.74 24.68
CA GLU A 181 8.51 -10.64 25.09
C GLU A 181 7.77 -9.31 25.32
N SER A 182 6.48 -9.23 24.96
CA SER A 182 5.63 -8.05 25.12
C SER A 182 4.55 -8.25 26.19
N ASN A 183 3.69 -7.23 26.37
CA ASN A 183 2.53 -7.30 27.26
C ASN A 183 1.28 -7.87 26.57
N LEU A 184 1.37 -8.27 25.30
CA LEU A 184 0.24 -8.84 24.57
C LEU A 184 -0.17 -10.17 25.18
N GLU A 185 -1.47 -10.32 25.44
CA GLU A 185 -1.99 -11.56 25.99
C GLU A 185 -1.84 -12.73 24.99
N PRO A 186 -1.55 -13.96 25.47
CA PRO A 186 -1.32 -15.11 24.59
C PRO A 186 -2.46 -15.42 23.61
N PHE A 187 -3.71 -15.05 23.96
CA PHE A 187 -4.86 -15.29 23.11
C PHE A 187 -4.80 -14.53 21.77
N PHE A 188 -3.98 -13.47 21.66
CA PHE A 188 -3.80 -12.73 20.40
C PHE A 188 -3.04 -13.50 19.32
N THR A 189 -2.38 -14.61 19.68
CA THR A 189 -1.65 -15.44 18.71
C THR A 189 -2.56 -15.90 17.57
N ASP A 190 -3.71 -16.50 17.88
CA ASP A 190 -4.60 -17.06 16.85
C ASP A 190 -5.30 -15.98 15.99
N PRO A 191 -5.85 -14.88 16.56
CA PRO A 191 -6.39 -13.77 15.79
C PRO A 191 -5.37 -13.14 14.85
N LEU A 192 -4.12 -12.93 15.28
CA LEU A 192 -3.09 -12.30 14.45
C LEU A 192 -2.56 -13.25 13.38
N LEU A 193 -2.46 -14.55 13.68
CA LEU A 193 -1.97 -15.56 12.75
C LEU A 193 -2.94 -15.84 11.58
N ILE A 194 -4.16 -15.28 11.62
CA ILE A 194 -5.12 -15.44 10.52
C ILE A 194 -4.59 -14.89 9.19
N VAL A 195 -3.80 -13.80 9.23
CA VAL A 195 -3.17 -13.20 8.03
C VAL A 195 -2.25 -14.21 7.34
N GLY A 196 -1.35 -14.82 8.11
CA GLY A 196 -0.45 -15.87 7.61
C GLY A 196 -1.20 -17.15 7.19
N THR A 197 -2.26 -17.51 7.91
CA THR A 197 -3.08 -18.69 7.61
C THR A 197 -3.79 -18.54 6.27
N ILE A 198 -4.39 -17.38 6.00
CA ILE A 198 -5.06 -17.09 4.73
C ILE A 198 -4.05 -17.10 3.58
N ARG A 199 -2.91 -16.40 3.74
CA ARG A 199 -1.80 -16.43 2.76
C ARG A 199 -1.43 -17.87 2.41
N ASN A 200 -1.10 -18.69 3.40
CA ASN A 200 -0.60 -20.05 3.16
C ASN A 200 -1.62 -20.96 2.48
N ARG A 201 -2.92 -20.77 2.77
CA ARG A 201 -3.98 -21.61 2.21
C ARG A 201 -4.39 -21.18 0.80
N LEU A 202 -4.45 -19.87 0.54
CA LEU A 202 -5.18 -19.30 -0.61
C LEU A 202 -4.34 -18.44 -1.56
N SER A 203 -3.10 -18.05 -1.18
CA SER A 203 -2.21 -17.31 -2.08
C SER A 203 -1.58 -18.19 -3.16
N LYS A 204 -0.95 -17.55 -4.17
CA LYS A 204 -0.21 -18.23 -5.25
C LYS A 204 1.17 -18.75 -4.82
N SER A 205 1.65 -18.43 -3.61
CA SER A 205 3.02 -18.70 -3.17
C SER A 205 3.35 -20.20 -3.01
N HIS A 206 2.34 -21.07 -2.96
CA HIS A 206 2.52 -22.51 -2.92
C HIS A 206 1.88 -23.15 -4.16
N GLY A 207 2.61 -24.07 -4.80
CA GLY A 207 2.20 -24.72 -6.05
C GLY A 207 0.73 -25.17 -6.03
N ALA A 208 -0.03 -24.75 -7.06
CA ALA A 208 -1.48 -24.91 -7.11
C ALA A 208 -1.95 -26.38 -7.23
N GLY A 209 -1.05 -27.32 -7.52
CA GLY A 209 -1.43 -28.68 -7.90
C GLY A 209 -2.37 -28.67 -9.11
N ALA A 210 -3.43 -29.48 -9.09
CA ALA A 210 -4.38 -29.58 -10.20
C ALA A 210 -5.51 -28.52 -10.18
N ALA A 211 -5.67 -27.73 -9.11
CA ALA A 211 -6.78 -26.79 -8.95
C ALA A 211 -6.28 -25.34 -8.97
N LYS A 212 -6.88 -24.50 -9.82
CA LYS A 212 -6.62 -23.05 -9.82
C LYS A 212 -7.11 -22.47 -8.48
N LYS A 213 -6.19 -22.22 -7.54
CA LYS A 213 -6.51 -21.48 -6.31
C LYS A 213 -6.71 -20.02 -6.68
N GLN A 214 -7.95 -19.58 -6.79
CA GLN A 214 -8.28 -18.16 -6.90
C GLN A 214 -8.84 -17.70 -5.55
N ALA A 215 -8.12 -16.80 -4.89
CA ALA A 215 -8.61 -16.19 -3.67
C ALA A 215 -9.89 -15.37 -3.99
N PRO A 216 -11.00 -15.56 -3.25
CA PRO A 216 -12.18 -14.73 -3.42
C PRO A 216 -11.93 -13.27 -3.00
N GLN A 217 -12.57 -12.31 -3.67
CA GLN A 217 -12.46 -10.87 -3.36
C GLN A 217 -12.71 -10.55 -1.89
N HIS A 218 -13.77 -11.10 -1.30
CA HIS A 218 -14.12 -10.84 0.10
C HIS A 218 -13.06 -11.35 1.09
N ILE A 219 -12.34 -12.42 0.74
CA ILE A 219 -11.23 -12.93 1.55
C ILE A 219 -10.00 -12.03 1.45
N ALA A 220 -9.68 -11.54 0.25
CA ALA A 220 -8.59 -10.60 0.06
C ALA A 220 -8.87 -9.27 0.78
N HIS A 221 -10.10 -8.76 0.69
CA HIS A 221 -10.51 -7.56 1.44
C HIS A 221 -10.40 -7.77 2.95
N TYR A 222 -10.91 -8.89 3.47
CA TYR A 222 -10.76 -9.23 4.88
C TYR A 222 -9.30 -9.30 5.31
N THR A 223 -8.42 -9.83 4.45
CA THR A 223 -6.99 -9.95 4.75
C THR A 223 -6.30 -8.59 4.78
N ILE A 224 -6.62 -7.67 3.87
CA ILE A 224 -6.14 -6.29 3.92
C ILE A 224 -6.53 -5.65 5.26
N ASN A 225 -7.81 -5.74 5.62
CA ASN A 225 -8.33 -5.12 6.84
C ASN A 225 -7.68 -5.72 8.09
N SER A 226 -7.55 -7.05 8.12
CA SER A 226 -6.89 -7.77 9.22
C SER A 226 -5.41 -7.43 9.31
N THR A 227 -4.74 -7.25 8.17
CA THR A 227 -3.31 -6.87 8.13
C THR A 227 -3.12 -5.46 8.67
N ALA A 228 -3.94 -4.51 8.24
CA ALA A 228 -3.90 -3.14 8.76
C ALA A 228 -4.11 -3.10 10.29
N ALA A 229 -5.16 -3.75 10.78
CA ALA A 229 -5.46 -3.82 12.21
C ALA A 229 -4.35 -4.53 13.01
N ALA A 230 -3.79 -5.61 12.47
CA ALA A 230 -2.69 -6.34 13.11
C ALA A 230 -1.41 -5.51 13.19
N ILE A 231 -1.07 -4.77 12.12
CA ILE A 231 0.10 -3.86 12.10
C ILE A 231 -0.04 -2.78 13.17
N LEU A 232 -1.21 -2.15 13.26
CA LEU A 232 -1.48 -1.12 14.27
C LEU A 232 -1.31 -1.68 15.69
N LEU A 233 -2.02 -2.76 16.02
CA LEU A 233 -1.94 -3.38 17.34
C LEU A 233 -0.50 -3.77 17.71
N LEU A 234 0.20 -4.46 16.79
CA LEU A 234 1.55 -4.92 17.05
C LEU A 234 2.48 -3.74 17.32
N VAL A 235 2.43 -2.68 16.52
CA VAL A 235 3.34 -1.56 16.72
C VAL A 235 2.99 -0.77 17.98
N GLU A 236 1.72 -0.49 18.24
CA GLU A 236 1.27 0.28 19.41
C GLU A 236 1.61 -0.44 20.74
N GLU A 237 1.47 -1.76 20.78
CA GLU A 237 1.73 -2.54 22.01
C GLU A 237 3.21 -2.93 22.17
N THR A 238 4.02 -2.74 21.12
CA THR A 238 5.40 -3.21 21.14
C THR A 238 6.45 -2.17 20.79
N LEU A 239 6.16 -0.91 20.44
CA LEU A 239 7.18 0.13 20.22
C LEU A 239 6.89 1.38 21.04
#